data_AF-E7DAP2-F1
#
_entry.id   AF-E7DAP2-F1
#
_cell.length_a   1.000
_cell.length_b   1.000
_cell.length_c   1.000
_cell.angle_alpha   90.00
_cell.angle_beta   90.00
_cell.angle_gamma   90.00
#
_symmetry.space_group_name_H-M   'P 1'
#
loop_
_entity.id
_entity.type
_entity.pdbx_description
1 polymer ?
#
loop_
_entity_poly.entity_id
_entity_poly.type
_entity_poly.pdbx_seq_one_letter_code
_entity_poly.pdbx_strand_id
1 'polypeptide(L)'
;FAEIQMLTPMVATREMYFFRHCKKLNTNQWAIVDVSIDEDNIDASSQKCRKRPSGCIIEDKSNGHCKVTWMEHIECQKIPIHSLYRSIVNTGLAFGARHWICTLQQQCERLVFHVATNVPVKDSSGVDTLAGRKSILTLSQRMSWSFCRAIGGSRRISWKKIVSKTGDDIRVSLRNNLNEQGEPLGTILSAVSSIWLPLSHHALFDFLRDENRRNEWDIMSNGSTVHSTVNLAKGQDRGNAVTVMDMKGEEQSVLVLQDSCTNAYESMVVYAPVDIKGMQSVMTGCDSSKIPVLPSGF
;
A
#
# COMPACT_ATOMS: atom_id res chain seq x y z
N PHE A 1 -1.44 -19.28 -8.35
CA PHE A 1 -2.63 -18.67 -7.74
C PHE A 1 -2.32 -17.21 -7.41
N ALA A 2 -3.25 -16.29 -7.64
CA ALA A 2 -3.13 -14.90 -7.23
C ALA A 2 -4.49 -14.35 -6.78
N GLU A 3 -4.45 -13.44 -5.80
CA GLU A 3 -5.58 -12.61 -5.37
C GLU A 3 -5.27 -11.16 -5.75
N ILE A 4 -6.15 -10.53 -6.55
CA ILE A 4 -6.05 -9.12 -6.91
C ILE A 4 -7.18 -8.36 -6.24
N GLN A 5 -6.83 -7.33 -5.48
CA GLN A 5 -7.73 -6.65 -4.55
C GLN A 5 -7.56 -5.14 -4.66
N MET A 6 -8.64 -4.40 -4.44
CA MET A 6 -8.54 -2.98 -4.09
C MET A 6 -8.42 -2.88 -2.57
N LEU A 7 -7.95 -1.73 -2.08
CA LEU A 7 -7.88 -1.41 -0.64
C LEU A 7 -9.26 -1.04 -0.06
N THR A 8 -10.24 -1.89 -0.38
CA THR A 8 -11.60 -1.81 0.12
C THR A 8 -12.21 -3.20 0.06
N PRO A 9 -12.93 -3.65 1.09
CA PRO A 9 -13.65 -4.91 1.01
C PRO A 9 -14.95 -4.78 0.18
N MET A 10 -15.30 -3.56 -0.27
CA MET A 10 -16.50 -3.27 -1.04
C MET A 10 -16.43 -3.76 -2.49
N VAL A 11 -15.22 -4.06 -2.96
CA VAL A 11 -14.97 -4.69 -4.26
C VAL A 11 -14.48 -6.10 -3.99
N ALA A 12 -15.15 -7.09 -4.59
CA ALA A 12 -14.77 -8.48 -4.39
C ALA A 12 -13.37 -8.76 -4.93
N THR A 13 -12.61 -9.58 -4.19
CA THR A 13 -11.32 -10.11 -4.60
C THR A 13 -11.43 -10.86 -5.93
N ARG A 14 -10.52 -10.58 -6.85
CA ARG A 14 -10.37 -11.34 -8.10
C ARG A 14 -9.35 -12.44 -7.87
N GLU A 15 -9.83 -13.68 -7.86
CA GLU A 15 -9.02 -14.86 -7.59
C GLU A 15 -8.82 -15.63 -8.88
N MET A 16 -7.57 -15.99 -9.18
CA MET A 16 -7.23 -16.63 -10.45
C MET A 16 -6.03 -17.57 -10.30
N TYR A 17 -6.04 -18.63 -11.10
CA TYR A 17 -4.90 -19.52 -11.32
C TYR A 17 -4.37 -19.26 -12.73
N PHE A 18 -3.07 -18.98 -12.83
CA PHE A 18 -2.40 -18.77 -14.10
C PHE A 18 -0.94 -19.20 -14.01
N PHE A 19 -0.39 -19.56 -15.16
CA PHE A 19 1.04 -19.78 -15.35
C PHE A 19 1.69 -18.47 -15.71
N ARG A 20 2.85 -18.21 -15.10
CA ARG A 20 3.73 -17.12 -15.48
C ARG A 20 4.97 -17.70 -16.15
N HIS A 21 5.20 -17.34 -17.39
CA HIS A 21 6.43 -17.66 -18.10
C HIS A 21 7.27 -16.39 -18.32
N CYS A 22 8.54 -16.45 -17.96
CA CYS A 22 9.50 -15.37 -18.20
C CYS A 22 10.54 -15.85 -19.20
N LYS A 23 10.72 -15.10 -20.29
CA LYS A 23 11.64 -15.45 -21.38
C LYS A 23 12.45 -14.24 -21.83
N LYS A 24 13.77 -14.40 -21.89
CA LYS A 24 14.64 -13.46 -22.59
C LYS A 24 14.41 -13.61 -24.10
N LEU A 25 13.90 -12.56 -24.74
CA LEU A 25 13.61 -12.56 -26.18
C LEU A 25 14.88 -12.31 -27.01
N ASN A 26 15.74 -11.41 -26.52
CA ASN A 26 17.05 -11.08 -27.08
C ASN A 26 17.91 -10.41 -25.99
N THR A 27 19.08 -9.87 -26.36
CA THR A 27 20.03 -9.29 -25.41
C THR A 27 19.42 -8.26 -24.46
N ASN A 28 18.47 -7.45 -24.93
CA ASN A 28 17.92 -6.29 -24.22
C ASN A 28 16.43 -6.42 -23.88
N GLN A 29 15.77 -7.53 -24.22
CA GLN A 29 14.33 -7.67 -24.03
C GLN A 29 13.95 -8.94 -23.27
N TRP A 30 13.02 -8.75 -22.32
CA TRP A 30 12.37 -9.83 -21.57
C TRP A 30 10.87 -9.75 -21.78
N ALA A 31 10.23 -10.90 -21.91
CA ALA A 31 8.79 -11.04 -21.88
C ALA A 31 8.37 -11.82 -20.65
N ILE A 32 7.36 -11.31 -19.95
CA ILE A 32 6.63 -12.00 -18.90
C ILE A 32 5.22 -12.20 -19.42
N VAL A 33 4.76 -13.45 -19.47
CA VAL A 33 3.43 -13.80 -19.96
C VAL A 33 2.69 -14.57 -18.87
N ASP A 34 1.48 -14.11 -18.59
CA ASP A 34 0.52 -14.70 -17.66
C ASP A 34 -0.68 -15.23 -18.45
N VAL A 35 -1.03 -16.50 -18.23
CA VAL A 35 -2.20 -17.12 -18.87
C VAL A 35 -2.83 -18.17 -17.95
N SER A 36 -4.14 -18.08 -17.76
CA SER A 36 -4.94 -19.14 -17.14
C SER A 36 -5.08 -20.32 -18.09
N ILE A 37 -4.97 -21.55 -17.57
CA ILE A 37 -5.35 -22.75 -18.32
C ILE A 37 -6.83 -23.01 -18.05
N ASP A 38 -7.58 -23.29 -19.10
CA ASP A 38 -8.92 -23.85 -18.99
C ASP A 38 -8.72 -25.30 -18.52
N GLU A 39 -8.83 -25.55 -17.21
CA GLU A 39 -8.81 -26.91 -16.68
C GLU A 39 -10.24 -27.45 -16.66
N ASP A 40 -10.52 -28.47 -17.48
CA ASP A 40 -11.80 -29.21 -17.48
C ASP A 40 -12.12 -29.87 -16.12
N ASN A 41 -11.13 -29.94 -15.21
CA ASN A 41 -11.21 -30.56 -13.89
C ASN A 41 -11.29 -29.58 -12.70
N ILE A 42 -11.18 -28.26 -12.93
CA ILE A 42 -11.46 -27.29 -11.87
C ILE A 42 -12.95 -26.98 -11.94
N ASP A 43 -13.68 -27.31 -10.87
CA ASP A 43 -15.09 -27.01 -10.73
C ASP A 43 -15.37 -25.57 -11.20
N ALA A 44 -16.02 -25.41 -12.36
CA ALA A 44 -16.18 -24.12 -13.05
C ALA A 44 -16.93 -23.08 -12.19
N SER A 45 -17.62 -23.55 -11.15
CA SER A 45 -18.24 -22.75 -10.10
C SER A 45 -17.24 -22.01 -9.20
N SER A 46 -15.98 -22.47 -9.13
CA SER A 46 -14.93 -21.95 -8.25
C SER A 46 -14.04 -20.87 -8.90
N GLN A 47 -13.92 -20.83 -10.22
CA GLN A 47 -13.14 -19.82 -10.95
C GLN A 47 -14.00 -18.61 -11.32
N LYS A 48 -14.03 -17.61 -10.43
CA LYS A 48 -14.74 -16.34 -10.67
C LYS A 48 -14.02 -15.42 -11.64
N CYS A 49 -12.71 -15.57 -11.81
CA CYS A 49 -11.89 -14.79 -12.73
C CYS A 49 -10.84 -15.66 -13.42
N ARG A 50 -10.57 -15.34 -14.69
CA ARG A 50 -9.48 -15.93 -15.48
C ARG A 50 -8.62 -14.85 -16.13
N LYS A 51 -7.32 -15.14 -16.24
CA LYS A 51 -6.35 -14.28 -16.91
C LYS A 51 -6.19 -14.77 -18.35
N ARG A 52 -6.66 -13.97 -19.31
CA ARG A 52 -6.32 -14.16 -20.73
C ARG A 52 -4.86 -13.77 -20.95
N PRO A 53 -4.23 -14.10 -22.10
CA PRO A 53 -2.85 -13.74 -22.38
C PRO A 53 -2.57 -12.28 -22.01
N SER A 54 -1.76 -12.11 -20.97
CA SER A 54 -1.45 -10.84 -20.31
C SER A 54 0.02 -10.83 -19.91
N GLY A 55 0.52 -9.71 -19.43
CA GLY A 55 1.87 -9.57 -18.93
C GLY A 55 2.56 -8.35 -19.53
N CYS A 56 3.88 -8.39 -19.63
CA CYS A 56 4.64 -7.25 -20.10
C CYS A 56 5.91 -7.63 -20.86
N ILE A 57 6.34 -6.71 -21.72
CA ILE A 57 7.65 -6.70 -22.34
C ILE A 57 8.46 -5.60 -21.65
N ILE A 58 9.64 -5.98 -21.17
CA ILE A 58 10.62 -5.07 -20.57
C ILE A 58 11.78 -4.97 -21.54
N GLU A 59 12.02 -3.77 -22.04
CA GLU A 59 13.11 -3.46 -22.95
C GLU A 59 14.11 -2.54 -22.25
N ASP A 60 15.33 -3.03 -22.05
CA ASP A 60 16.44 -2.25 -21.53
C ASP A 60 16.84 -1.14 -22.51
N LYS A 61 17.06 0.07 -21.99
CA LYS A 61 17.50 1.24 -22.76
C LYS A 61 18.90 1.66 -22.30
N SER A 62 19.69 2.15 -23.24
CA SER A 62 21.02 2.67 -22.96
C SER A 62 20.92 3.97 -22.14
N ASN A 63 20.97 3.87 -20.81
CA ASN A 63 21.03 4.97 -19.81
C ASN A 63 20.52 4.55 -18.41
N GLY A 64 20.27 3.27 -18.13
CA GLY A 64 19.72 2.84 -16.84
C GLY A 64 18.21 3.03 -16.72
N HIS A 65 17.53 3.28 -17.84
CA HIS A 65 16.06 3.25 -17.93
C HIS A 65 15.60 2.00 -18.68
N CYS A 66 14.32 1.65 -18.52
CA CYS A 66 13.68 0.63 -19.32
C CYS A 66 12.38 1.15 -19.91
N LYS A 67 11.98 0.59 -21.05
CA LYS A 67 10.64 0.75 -21.61
C LYS A 67 9.83 -0.49 -21.24
N VAL A 68 8.72 -0.29 -20.55
CA VAL A 68 7.77 -1.36 -20.21
C VAL A 68 6.51 -1.21 -21.04
N THR A 69 6.13 -2.27 -21.75
CA THR A 69 4.84 -2.35 -22.45
C THR A 69 4.00 -3.41 -21.76
N TRP A 70 2.85 -3.02 -21.20
CA TRP A 70 1.98 -3.92 -20.41
C TRP A 70 0.65 -4.17 -21.13
N MET A 71 0.20 -5.43 -21.11
CA MET A 71 -1.12 -5.85 -21.55
C MET A 71 -1.80 -6.60 -20.40
N GLU A 72 -2.99 -6.16 -20.02
CA GLU A 72 -3.74 -6.80 -18.94
C GLU A 72 -5.15 -7.15 -19.43
N HIS A 73 -5.45 -8.44 -19.46
CA HIS A 73 -6.73 -8.97 -19.90
C HIS A 73 -7.25 -9.98 -18.87
N ILE A 74 -8.18 -9.52 -18.05
CA ILE A 74 -8.84 -10.34 -17.03
C ILE A 74 -10.32 -10.45 -17.39
N GLU A 75 -10.81 -11.68 -17.50
CA GLU A 75 -12.23 -11.95 -17.57
C GLU A 75 -12.72 -12.36 -16.18
N CYS A 76 -13.78 -11.74 -15.69
CA CYS A 76 -14.42 -12.11 -14.43
C CYS A 76 -15.92 -12.32 -14.67
N GLN A 77 -16.51 -13.25 -13.93
CA GLN A 77 -17.96 -13.37 -13.82
C GLN A 77 -18.55 -12.04 -13.35
N LYS A 78 -19.80 -11.78 -13.72
CA LYS A 78 -20.48 -10.54 -13.37
C LYS A 78 -20.76 -10.51 -11.87
N ILE A 79 -19.86 -9.89 -11.12
CA ILE A 79 -19.99 -9.70 -9.66
C ILE A 79 -20.69 -8.36 -9.42
N PRO A 80 -21.69 -8.28 -8.52
CA PRO A 80 -22.25 -7.01 -8.09
C PRO A 80 -21.15 -6.08 -7.53
N ILE A 81 -20.98 -4.92 -8.15
CA ILE A 81 -20.03 -3.90 -7.69
C ILE A 81 -20.81 -2.79 -6.99
N HIS A 82 -20.36 -2.42 -5.79
CA HIS A 82 -20.90 -1.31 -5.03
C HIS A 82 -20.84 0.00 -5.85
N SER A 83 -21.88 0.83 -5.75
CA SER A 83 -22.04 2.03 -6.57
C SER A 83 -20.81 2.95 -6.54
N LEU A 84 -20.19 3.12 -5.36
CA LEU A 84 -18.98 3.93 -5.16
C LEU A 84 -17.82 3.54 -6.07
N TYR A 85 -17.66 2.24 -6.36
CA TYR A 85 -16.53 1.71 -7.13
C TYR A 85 -16.92 1.27 -8.53
N ARG A 86 -18.19 1.37 -8.92
CA ARG A 86 -18.69 0.87 -10.21
C ARG A 86 -17.96 1.49 -11.40
N SER A 87 -17.73 2.81 -11.35
CA SER A 87 -17.05 3.53 -12.44
C SER A 87 -15.59 3.08 -12.60
N ILE A 88 -14.79 3.13 -11.53
CA ILE A 88 -13.35 2.78 -11.59
C ILE A 88 -13.13 1.30 -11.95
N VAL A 89 -14.03 0.41 -11.55
CA VAL A 89 -13.95 -1.02 -11.91
C VAL A 89 -14.38 -1.27 -13.36
N ASN A 90 -15.50 -0.71 -13.82
CA ASN A 90 -16.02 -0.98 -15.17
C ASN A 90 -15.22 -0.32 -16.28
N THR A 91 -14.55 0.80 -16.00
CA THR A 91 -13.64 1.48 -16.95
C THR A 91 -12.27 0.80 -17.05
N GLY A 92 -12.00 -0.20 -16.22
CA GLY A 92 -10.70 -0.88 -16.15
C GLY A 92 -9.60 -0.09 -15.45
N LEU A 93 -9.92 1.06 -14.84
CA LEU A 93 -8.94 1.88 -14.11
C LEU A 93 -8.41 1.17 -12.85
N ALA A 94 -9.25 0.39 -12.16
CA ALA A 94 -8.85 -0.29 -10.94
C ALA A 94 -7.85 -1.44 -11.16
N PHE A 95 -7.97 -2.19 -12.27
CA PHE A 95 -7.25 -3.45 -12.48
C PHE A 95 -6.52 -3.54 -13.83
N GLY A 96 -6.44 -2.42 -14.56
CA GLY A 96 -5.91 -2.38 -15.92
C GLY A 96 -4.40 -2.13 -16.00
N ALA A 97 -3.86 -2.32 -17.20
CA ALA A 97 -2.44 -2.19 -17.50
C ALA A 97 -1.83 -0.85 -17.07
N ARG A 98 -2.57 0.26 -17.23
CA ARG A 98 -2.05 1.59 -16.86
C ARG A 98 -1.84 1.72 -15.35
N HIS A 99 -2.76 1.17 -14.56
CA HIS A 99 -2.60 1.14 -13.10
C HIS A 99 -1.37 0.32 -12.73
N TRP A 100 -1.22 -0.89 -13.29
CA TRP A 100 -0.05 -1.74 -13.06
C TRP A 100 1.28 -1.08 -13.43
N ILE A 101 1.34 -0.33 -14.53
CA ILE A 101 2.55 0.42 -14.91
C ILE A 101 2.88 1.48 -13.85
N CYS A 102 1.89 2.25 -13.38
CA CYS A 102 2.11 3.25 -12.34
C CYS A 102 2.55 2.63 -11.01
N THR A 103 1.93 1.53 -10.59
CA THR A 103 2.34 0.79 -9.39
C THR A 103 3.75 0.21 -9.53
N LEU A 104 4.11 -0.34 -10.70
CA LEU A 104 5.46 -0.84 -10.98
C LEU A 104 6.49 0.30 -10.90
N GLN A 105 6.21 1.43 -11.55
CA GLN A 105 7.10 2.58 -11.54
C GLN A 105 7.35 3.07 -10.10
N GLN A 106 6.29 3.24 -9.30
CA GLN A 106 6.43 3.60 -7.89
C GLN A 106 7.26 2.59 -7.11
N GLN A 107 7.08 1.29 -7.35
CA GLN A 107 7.87 0.27 -6.66
C GLN A 107 9.35 0.32 -7.08
N CYS A 108 9.64 0.55 -8.35
CA CYS A 108 11.01 0.76 -8.84
C CYS A 108 11.64 1.99 -8.20
N GLU A 109 10.92 3.11 -8.14
CA GLU A 109 11.38 4.33 -7.47
C GLU A 109 11.69 4.07 -5.98
N ARG A 110 10.79 3.41 -5.25
CA ARG A 110 11.03 3.03 -3.85
C ARG A 110 12.28 2.20 -3.67
N LEU A 111 12.50 1.21 -4.54
CA LEU A 111 13.70 0.36 -4.50
C LEU A 111 14.97 1.18 -4.73
N VAL A 112 14.96 2.13 -5.68
CA VAL A 112 16.09 3.04 -5.91
C VAL A 112 16.42 3.83 -4.65
N PHE A 113 15.42 4.46 -4.02
CA PHE A 113 15.64 5.24 -2.78
C PHE A 113 16.08 4.37 -1.59
N HIS A 114 15.62 3.11 -1.54
CA HIS A 114 16.00 2.16 -0.52
C HIS A 114 17.47 1.71 -0.63
N VAL A 115 17.98 1.50 -1.85
CA VAL A 115 19.37 1.08 -2.07
C VAL A 115 20.35 2.25 -2.24
N ALA A 116 19.85 3.46 -2.45
CA ALA A 116 20.66 4.65 -2.70
C ALA A 116 21.60 4.99 -1.52
N THR A 117 22.89 5.06 -1.82
CA THR A 117 23.95 5.43 -0.88
C THR A 117 24.22 6.94 -0.82
N ASN A 118 23.89 7.67 -1.90
CA ASN A 118 24.13 9.12 -2.05
C ASN A 118 22.81 9.87 -2.25
N VAL A 119 21.97 9.93 -1.20
CA VAL A 119 20.70 10.66 -1.28
C VAL A 119 20.91 12.13 -0.91
N PRO A 120 20.48 13.08 -1.76
CA PRO A 120 20.61 14.50 -1.47
C PRO A 120 19.95 14.89 -0.13
N VAL A 121 20.55 15.83 0.61
CA VAL A 121 20.03 16.32 1.90
C VAL A 121 18.60 16.89 1.77
N LYS A 122 18.27 17.49 0.62
CA LYS A 122 16.91 17.97 0.32
C LYS A 122 15.85 16.87 0.25
N ASP A 123 16.28 15.63 0.03
CA ASP A 123 15.42 14.45 -0.13
C ASP A 123 15.42 13.57 1.13
N SER A 124 16.16 13.96 2.18
CA SER A 124 16.31 13.21 3.43
C SER A 124 16.74 14.12 4.58
N SER A 125 15.87 14.33 5.56
CA SER A 125 16.17 15.08 6.80
C SER A 125 15.94 14.24 8.06
N GLY A 126 16.62 14.58 9.15
CA GLY A 126 16.41 13.98 10.47
C GLY A 126 17.13 12.65 10.73
N VAL A 127 17.83 12.10 9.73
CA VAL A 127 18.59 10.85 9.86
C VAL A 127 19.87 10.91 9.03
N ASP A 128 21.01 10.93 9.72
CA ASP A 128 22.31 11.15 9.07
C ASP A 128 22.96 9.85 8.56
N THR A 129 22.49 8.69 9.02
CA THR A 129 23.12 7.40 8.67
C THR A 129 22.34 6.66 7.59
N LEU A 130 23.06 6.04 6.65
CA LEU A 130 22.46 5.18 5.63
C LEU A 130 21.72 3.99 6.26
N ALA A 131 22.26 3.44 7.36
CA ALA A 131 21.64 2.34 8.09
C ALA A 131 20.30 2.75 8.70
N GLY A 132 20.24 3.91 9.36
CA GLY A 132 19.01 4.50 9.89
C GLY A 132 17.95 4.71 8.82
N ARG A 133 18.33 5.33 7.70
CA ARG A 133 17.44 5.53 6.56
C ARG A 133 16.85 4.22 6.05
N LYS A 134 17.69 3.21 5.81
CA LYS A 134 17.24 1.87 5.38
C LYS A 134 16.30 1.23 6.38
N SER A 135 16.59 1.33 7.68
CA SER A 135 15.77 0.72 8.71
C SER A 135 14.38 1.38 8.80
N ILE A 136 14.29 2.71 8.71
CA ILE A 136 13.01 3.44 8.67
C ILE A 136 12.20 3.07 7.43
N LEU A 137 12.82 3.07 6.24
CA LEU A 137 12.13 2.67 5.01
C LEU A 137 11.64 1.21 5.07
N THR A 138 12.40 0.33 5.73
CA THR A 138 12.00 -1.07 5.94
C THR A 138 10.79 -1.16 6.89
N LEU A 139 10.81 -0.39 7.98
CA LEU A 139 9.70 -0.34 8.93
C LEU A 139 8.43 0.21 8.27
N SER A 140 8.54 1.29 7.51
CA SER A 140 7.39 1.93 6.85
C SER A 140 6.79 1.01 5.79
N GLN A 141 7.62 0.35 4.98
CA GLN A 141 7.18 -0.60 3.97
C GLN A 141 6.42 -1.77 4.62
N ARG A 142 6.93 -2.30 5.73
CA ARG A 142 6.25 -3.36 6.49
C ARG A 142 4.91 -2.88 7.05
N MET A 143 4.85 -1.65 7.55
CA MET A 143 3.62 -1.02 8.03
C MET A 143 2.57 -0.90 6.91
N SER A 144 2.93 -0.35 5.76
CA SER A 144 2.02 -0.23 4.60
C SER A 144 1.58 -1.60 4.07
N TRP A 145 2.46 -2.60 4.06
CA TRP A 145 2.08 -3.96 3.68
C TRP A 145 1.11 -4.60 4.66
N SER A 146 1.32 -4.43 5.97
CA SER A 146 0.38 -4.90 6.99
C SER A 146 -0.98 -4.23 6.82
N PHE A 147 -1.02 -2.92 6.56
CA PHE A 147 -2.25 -2.17 6.27
C PHE A 147 -3.00 -2.75 5.06
N CYS A 148 -2.32 -2.87 3.92
CA CYS A 148 -2.93 -3.41 2.70
C CYS A 148 -3.46 -4.82 2.91
N ARG A 149 -2.69 -5.67 3.60
CA ARG A 149 -3.06 -7.04 3.94
C ARG A 149 -4.28 -7.07 4.85
N ALA A 150 -4.34 -6.20 5.86
CA ALA A 150 -5.41 -6.14 6.83
C ALA A 150 -6.73 -5.64 6.25
N ILE A 151 -6.70 -4.72 5.28
CA ILE A 151 -7.89 -4.17 4.60
C ILE A 151 -8.37 -5.05 3.44
N GLY A 152 -7.44 -5.79 2.83
CA GLY A 152 -7.72 -6.67 1.71
C GLY A 152 -8.82 -7.70 1.99
N GLY A 153 -9.54 -8.09 0.95
CA GLY A 153 -10.60 -9.10 0.99
C GLY A 153 -10.10 -10.54 0.84
N SER A 154 -8.90 -10.87 1.34
CA SER A 154 -8.35 -12.24 1.20
C SER A 154 -9.26 -13.26 1.88
N ARG A 155 -9.31 -14.50 1.35
CA ARG A 155 -10.07 -15.62 1.97
C ARG A 155 -9.73 -15.86 3.43
N ARG A 156 -8.54 -15.43 3.85
CA ARG A 156 -8.03 -15.55 5.22
C ARG A 156 -8.70 -14.59 6.21
N ILE A 157 -9.37 -13.54 5.73
CA ILE A 157 -9.96 -12.50 6.57
C ILE A 157 -11.48 -12.63 6.56
N SER A 158 -12.03 -12.98 7.72
CA SER A 158 -13.48 -13.05 7.92
C SER A 158 -14.02 -11.66 8.26
N TRP A 159 -14.43 -10.93 7.22
CA TRP A 159 -15.08 -9.63 7.35
C TRP A 159 -16.56 -9.78 7.72
N LYS A 160 -16.96 -9.21 8.85
CA LYS A 160 -18.35 -9.06 9.26
C LYS A 160 -18.83 -7.66 8.91
N LYS A 161 -19.95 -7.58 8.20
CA LYS A 161 -20.61 -6.30 7.89
C LYS A 161 -21.43 -5.84 9.10
N ILE A 162 -21.20 -4.62 9.54
CA ILE A 162 -22.03 -3.91 10.52
C ILE A 162 -22.87 -2.91 9.75
N VAL A 163 -24.19 -3.09 9.78
CA VAL A 163 -25.12 -2.16 9.12
C VAL A 163 -25.33 -0.96 10.04
N SER A 164 -24.85 0.21 9.64
CA SER A 164 -25.19 1.47 10.31
C SER A 164 -26.63 1.89 9.97
N LYS A 165 -27.29 2.61 10.88
CA LYS A 165 -28.60 3.25 10.64
C LYS A 165 -28.56 4.23 9.45
N THR A 166 -27.39 4.74 9.10
CA THR A 166 -27.15 5.67 7.98
C THR A 166 -26.97 4.97 6.62
N GLY A 167 -26.90 3.63 6.59
CA GLY A 167 -26.60 2.87 5.38
C GLY A 167 -25.10 2.79 5.03
N ASP A 168 -24.22 3.33 5.88
CA ASP A 168 -22.78 3.19 5.73
C ASP A 168 -22.34 1.77 6.08
N ASP A 169 -21.68 1.12 5.12
CA ASP A 169 -21.20 -0.26 5.23
C ASP A 169 -19.84 -0.29 5.94
N ILE A 170 -19.86 -0.30 7.28
CA ILE A 170 -18.65 -0.58 8.07
C ILE A 170 -18.41 -2.10 8.05
N ARG A 171 -17.17 -2.51 7.79
CA ARG A 171 -16.75 -3.90 7.96
C ARG A 171 -15.72 -4.03 9.04
N VAL A 172 -15.85 -5.07 9.84
CA VAL A 172 -14.92 -5.39 10.92
C VAL A 172 -14.39 -6.81 10.78
N SER A 173 -13.15 -7.02 11.16
CA SER A 173 -12.55 -8.33 11.31
C SER A 173 -11.78 -8.41 12.62
N LEU A 174 -11.75 -9.60 13.20
CA LEU A 174 -11.06 -9.89 14.45
C LEU A 174 -10.10 -11.04 14.20
N ARG A 175 -8.84 -10.88 14.57
CA ARG A 175 -7.85 -11.95 14.53
C ARG A 175 -6.97 -11.93 15.77
N ASN A 176 -6.40 -13.07 16.12
CA ASN A 176 -5.44 -13.17 17.21
C ASN A 176 -4.04 -13.28 16.62
N ASN A 177 -3.14 -12.42 17.06
CA ASN A 177 -1.72 -12.57 16.84
C ASN A 177 -1.08 -13.28 18.04
N LEU A 178 -0.60 -14.50 17.84
CA LEU A 178 0.02 -15.31 18.90
C LEU A 178 1.56 -15.34 18.78
N ASN A 179 2.10 -15.09 17.57
CA ASN A 179 3.52 -15.29 17.29
C ASN A 179 4.06 -14.51 16.08
N GLU A 180 3.24 -13.76 15.35
CA GLU A 180 3.74 -12.94 14.24
C GLU A 180 4.56 -11.78 14.81
N GLN A 181 5.84 -11.74 14.44
CA GLN A 181 6.74 -10.65 14.84
C GLN A 181 6.35 -9.36 14.12
N GLY A 182 6.55 -8.24 14.83
CA GLY A 182 6.34 -6.91 14.26
C GLY A 182 4.89 -6.42 14.28
N GLU A 183 3.97 -7.20 14.82
CA GLU A 183 2.65 -6.77 15.25
C GLU A 183 2.52 -7.03 16.77
N PRO A 184 1.72 -6.25 17.52
CA PRO A 184 1.42 -6.55 18.92
C PRO A 184 0.81 -7.93 19.10
N LEU A 185 1.14 -8.59 20.22
CA LEU A 185 0.51 -9.84 20.62
C LEU A 185 -0.91 -9.60 21.12
N GLY A 186 -1.79 -10.57 20.89
CA GLY A 186 -3.17 -10.54 21.36
C GLY A 186 -4.19 -10.30 20.24
N THR A 187 -5.34 -9.77 20.62
CA THR A 187 -6.47 -9.58 19.71
C THR A 187 -6.33 -8.30 18.90
N ILE A 188 -6.30 -8.43 17.58
CA ILE A 188 -6.26 -7.31 16.63
C ILE A 188 -7.64 -7.16 16.01
N LEU A 189 -8.22 -5.98 16.19
CA LEU A 189 -9.44 -5.52 15.53
C LEU A 189 -9.06 -4.69 14.31
N SER A 190 -9.64 -5.00 13.16
CA SER A 190 -9.55 -4.15 11.97
C SER A 190 -10.94 -3.69 11.57
N ALA A 191 -11.07 -2.41 11.27
CA ALA A 191 -12.30 -1.81 10.79
C ALA A 191 -12.01 -1.04 9.51
N VAL A 192 -12.92 -1.10 8.55
CA VAL A 192 -12.81 -0.37 7.30
C VAL A 192 -14.19 0.17 6.91
N SER A 193 -14.17 1.39 6.40
CA SER A 193 -15.33 2.06 5.83
C SER A 193 -14.93 2.67 4.49
N SER A 194 -15.90 3.03 3.66
CA SER A 194 -15.67 3.71 2.41
C SER A 194 -16.68 4.84 2.27
N ILE A 195 -16.16 6.04 2.03
CA ILE A 195 -16.96 7.23 1.79
C ILE A 195 -16.61 7.81 0.42
N TRP A 196 -17.56 8.51 -0.19
CA TRP A 196 -17.31 9.26 -1.40
C TRP A 196 -17.21 10.73 -1.08
N LEU A 197 -16.18 11.37 -1.63
CA LEU A 197 -15.95 12.80 -1.50
C LEU A 197 -15.89 13.42 -2.89
N PRO A 198 -16.52 14.59 -3.11
CA PRO A 198 -16.49 15.32 -4.38
C PRO A 198 -15.16 16.05 -4.60
N LEU A 199 -14.03 15.39 -4.34
CA LEU A 199 -12.68 15.96 -4.37
C LEU A 199 -11.76 15.06 -5.20
N SER A 200 -10.70 15.63 -5.78
CA SER A 200 -9.65 14.80 -6.39
C SER A 200 -8.87 14.06 -5.30
N HIS A 201 -8.39 12.85 -5.61
CA HIS A 201 -7.58 12.10 -4.66
C HIS A 201 -6.27 12.83 -4.30
N HIS A 202 -5.71 13.65 -5.20
CA HIS A 202 -4.54 14.48 -4.91
C HIS A 202 -4.83 15.56 -3.86
N ALA A 203 -5.97 16.26 -3.95
CA ALA A 203 -6.31 17.28 -2.96
C ALA A 203 -6.55 16.67 -1.57
N LEU A 204 -7.21 15.51 -1.51
CA LEU A 204 -7.39 14.77 -0.26
C LEU A 204 -6.06 14.24 0.28
N PHE A 205 -5.20 13.71 -0.59
CA PHE A 205 -3.87 13.24 -0.23
C PHE A 205 -2.99 14.35 0.35
N ASP A 206 -3.01 15.53 -0.27
CA ASP A 206 -2.29 16.71 0.20
C ASP A 206 -2.79 17.16 1.57
N PHE A 207 -4.11 17.14 1.79
CA PHE A 207 -4.71 17.42 3.09
C PHE A 207 -4.28 16.42 4.17
N LEU A 208 -4.37 15.12 3.89
CA LEU A 208 -4.10 14.07 4.86
C LEU A 208 -2.62 14.00 5.27
N ARG A 209 -1.70 14.36 4.38
CA ARG A 209 -0.25 14.33 4.71
C ARG A 209 0.27 15.61 5.36
N ASP A 210 -0.49 16.70 5.35
CA ASP A 210 -0.07 18.00 5.89
C ASP A 210 -0.05 17.94 7.42
N GLU A 211 1.14 18.09 8.00
CA GLU A 211 1.34 18.07 9.45
C GLU A 211 0.58 19.19 10.17
N ASN A 212 0.40 20.35 9.51
CA ASN A 212 -0.27 21.51 10.10
C ASN A 212 -1.78 21.33 10.19
N ARG A 213 -2.33 20.40 9.42
CA ARG A 213 -3.77 20.10 9.34
C ARG A 213 -4.12 18.77 10.00
N ARG A 214 -3.15 18.12 10.63
CA ARG A 214 -3.31 16.80 11.26
C ARG A 214 -4.37 16.79 12.34
N ASN A 215 -4.45 17.86 13.12
CA ASN A 215 -5.44 18.11 14.17
C ASN A 215 -6.89 18.23 13.66
N GLU A 216 -7.10 18.47 12.36
CA GLU A 216 -8.45 18.52 11.78
C GLU A 216 -9.09 17.13 11.66
N TRP A 217 -8.31 16.05 11.67
CA TRP A 217 -8.81 14.70 11.37
C TRP A 217 -8.22 13.57 12.21
N ASP A 218 -7.01 13.69 12.75
CA ASP A 218 -6.39 12.63 13.54
C ASP A 218 -6.74 12.80 15.03
N ILE A 219 -7.58 11.91 15.54
CA ILE A 219 -7.98 11.88 16.95
C ILE A 219 -6.79 11.77 17.92
N MET A 220 -5.67 11.18 17.49
CA MET A 220 -4.46 11.07 18.33
C MET A 220 -3.78 12.42 18.55
N SER A 221 -4.00 13.39 17.65
CA SER A 221 -3.34 14.69 17.70
C SER A 221 -4.08 15.73 18.55
N ASN A 222 -5.16 15.35 19.26
CA ASN A 222 -6.05 16.19 20.09
C ASN A 222 -5.38 17.43 20.73
N GLY A 223 -5.31 18.56 20.00
CA GLY A 223 -4.68 19.81 20.46
C GLY A 223 -3.14 19.82 20.53
N SER A 224 -2.48 18.73 20.15
CA SER A 224 -1.03 18.55 20.13
C SER A 224 -0.37 19.38 19.04
N THR A 225 0.83 19.90 19.32
CA THR A 225 1.72 20.41 18.28
C THR A 225 2.35 19.24 17.54
N VAL A 226 2.20 19.20 16.22
CA VAL A 226 2.78 18.16 15.36
C VAL A 226 3.99 18.72 14.63
N HIS A 227 5.13 18.05 14.75
CA HIS A 227 6.34 18.43 14.04
C HIS A 227 7.03 17.23 13.41
N SER A 228 7.30 17.27 12.12
CA SER A 228 8.13 16.28 11.44
C SER A 228 9.58 16.38 11.89
N THR A 229 10.09 15.30 12.49
CA THR A 229 11.49 15.17 12.90
C THR A 229 12.32 14.45 11.85
N VAL A 230 11.68 13.64 11.01
CA VAL A 230 12.30 12.92 9.89
C VAL A 230 11.42 13.05 8.65
N ASN A 231 12.04 13.27 7.51
CA ASN A 231 11.38 13.20 6.20
C ASN A 231 12.33 12.52 5.19
N LEU A 232 11.95 11.34 4.71
CA LEU A 232 12.69 10.57 3.73
C LEU A 232 11.88 10.45 2.44
N ALA A 233 12.38 11.01 1.35
CA ALA A 233 11.81 10.75 0.02
C ALA A 233 11.99 9.28 -0.36
N LYS A 234 11.00 8.76 -1.08
CA LYS A 234 10.97 7.39 -1.64
C LYS A 234 10.43 7.33 -3.07
N GLY A 235 10.38 8.47 -3.75
CA GLY A 235 9.97 8.58 -5.14
C GLY A 235 10.22 9.96 -5.72
N GLN A 236 9.92 10.12 -7.01
CA GLN A 236 10.09 11.41 -7.69
C GLN A 236 9.06 12.46 -7.24
N ASP A 237 7.82 12.02 -7.01
CA ASP A 237 6.79 12.86 -6.41
C ASP A 237 7.15 13.14 -4.95
N ARG A 238 7.10 14.41 -4.54
CA ARG A 238 7.43 14.83 -3.15
C ARG A 238 6.49 14.22 -2.11
N GLY A 239 5.33 13.75 -2.53
CA GLY A 239 4.40 12.99 -1.71
C GLY A 239 4.75 11.55 -1.47
N ASN A 240 5.65 10.99 -2.28
CA ASN A 240 6.17 9.68 -2.01
C ASN A 240 7.26 9.81 -0.96
N ALA A 241 6.86 9.87 0.31
CA ALA A 241 7.76 10.09 1.44
C ALA A 241 7.38 9.26 2.66
N VAL A 242 8.37 9.03 3.52
CA VAL A 242 8.21 8.50 4.88
C VAL A 242 8.55 9.59 5.87
N THR A 243 7.62 9.91 6.76
CA THR A 243 7.82 10.92 7.80
C THR A 243 7.74 10.31 9.18
N VAL A 244 8.56 10.82 10.11
CA VAL A 244 8.38 10.59 11.54
C VAL A 244 7.96 11.92 12.14
N MET A 245 6.83 11.93 12.83
CA MET A 245 6.25 13.10 13.47
C MET A 245 6.29 12.94 14.98
N ASP A 246 6.71 13.98 15.68
CA ASP A 246 6.58 14.10 17.12
C ASP A 246 5.26 14.82 17.42
N MET A 247 4.32 14.08 18.04
CA MET A 247 3.06 14.61 18.52
C MET A 247 3.19 14.84 20.03
N LYS A 248 3.35 16.11 20.42
CA LYS A 248 3.48 16.50 21.82
C LYS A 248 2.11 16.86 22.38
N GLY A 249 1.52 15.93 23.13
CA GLY A 249 0.35 16.19 23.97
C GLY A 249 0.74 16.78 25.32
N GLU A 250 -0.26 17.17 26.13
CA GLU A 250 -0.05 17.74 27.47
C GLU A 250 0.58 16.74 28.46
N GLU A 251 0.28 15.44 28.33
CA GLU A 251 0.72 14.40 29.28
C GLU A 251 1.75 13.42 28.69
N GLN A 252 1.76 13.20 27.38
CA GLN A 252 2.64 12.21 26.73
C GLN A 252 2.98 12.61 25.29
N SER A 253 4.24 12.41 24.90
CA SER A 253 4.67 12.48 23.51
C SER A 253 4.53 11.12 22.83
N VAL A 254 4.08 11.14 21.57
CA VAL A 254 3.96 9.95 20.73
C VAL A 254 4.69 10.22 19.42
N LEU A 255 5.56 9.30 19.01
CA LEU A 255 6.12 9.32 17.67
C LEU A 255 5.18 8.59 16.71
N VAL A 256 4.85 9.24 15.60
CA VAL A 256 4.03 8.64 14.55
C VAL A 256 4.88 8.46 13.30
N LEU A 257 4.99 7.21 12.85
CA LEU A 257 5.55 6.88 11.54
C LEU A 257 4.44 7.02 10.51
N GLN A 258 4.70 7.69 9.40
CA GLN A 258 3.79 7.80 8.27
C GLN A 258 4.49 7.43 6.97
N ASP A 259 3.85 6.57 6.18
CA ASP A 259 4.22 6.23 4.82
C ASP A 259 3.15 6.79 3.88
N SER A 260 3.54 7.71 3.00
CA SER A 260 2.65 8.38 2.06
C SER A 260 3.05 8.06 0.63
N CYS A 261 2.09 7.73 -0.24
CA CYS A 261 2.35 7.57 -1.66
C CYS A 261 1.20 8.00 -2.56
N THR A 262 1.53 8.44 -3.77
CA THR A 262 0.59 8.87 -4.79
C THR A 262 1.08 8.55 -6.21
N ASN A 263 0.16 8.13 -7.07
CA ASN A 263 0.33 8.05 -8.52
C ASN A 263 -0.96 8.56 -9.20
N ALA A 264 -1.06 8.42 -10.53
CA ALA A 264 -2.20 8.90 -11.30
C ALA A 264 -3.54 8.18 -11.05
N TYR A 265 -3.55 7.06 -10.32
CA TYR A 265 -4.72 6.20 -10.10
C TYR A 265 -5.13 6.12 -8.62
N GLU A 266 -4.16 6.19 -7.72
CA GLU A 266 -4.39 6.00 -6.29
C GLU A 266 -3.42 6.81 -5.44
N SER A 267 -3.81 7.01 -4.18
CA SER A 267 -3.00 7.63 -3.16
C SER A 267 -3.29 6.96 -1.83
N MET A 268 -2.29 6.93 -0.95
CA MET A 268 -2.37 6.25 0.32
C MET A 268 -1.58 7.05 1.36
N VAL A 269 -2.15 7.17 2.56
CA VAL A 269 -1.47 7.68 3.75
C VAL A 269 -1.67 6.67 4.85
N VAL A 270 -0.62 5.92 5.18
CA VAL A 270 -0.63 4.93 6.26
C VAL A 270 0.24 5.44 7.38
N TYR A 271 -0.23 5.33 8.61
CA TYR A 271 0.51 5.77 9.78
C TYR A 271 0.27 4.85 10.97
N ALA A 272 1.21 4.86 11.91
CA ALA A 272 1.07 4.15 13.18
C ALA A 272 1.86 4.89 14.27
N PRO A 273 1.36 4.91 15.52
CA PRO A 273 2.19 5.24 16.65
C PRO A 273 3.30 4.19 16.80
N VAL A 274 4.50 4.63 17.14
CA VAL A 274 5.66 3.77 17.41
C VAL A 274 6.28 4.18 18.74
N ASP A 275 6.66 3.19 19.54
CA ASP A 275 7.39 3.44 20.79
C ASP A 275 8.67 4.26 20.53
N ILE A 276 8.92 5.24 21.42
CA ILE A 276 10.02 6.18 21.27
C ILE A 276 11.37 5.47 21.21
N LYS A 277 11.60 4.49 22.10
CA LYS A 277 12.87 3.75 22.13
C LYS A 277 13.01 2.87 20.89
N GLY A 278 11.90 2.24 20.47
CA GLY A 278 11.82 1.49 19.23
C GLY A 278 12.22 2.34 18.01
N MET A 279 11.63 3.53 17.87
CA MET A 279 11.93 4.44 16.77
C MET A 279 13.37 4.97 16.82
N GLN A 280 13.86 5.37 17.99
CA GLN A 280 15.25 5.80 18.16
C GLN A 280 16.24 4.70 17.73
N SER A 281 15.97 3.45 18.09
CA SER A 281 16.76 2.29 17.65
C SER A 281 16.72 2.10 16.13
N VAL A 282 15.56 2.28 15.51
CA VAL A 282 15.42 2.23 14.04
C VAL A 282 16.19 3.38 13.37
N MET A 283 16.13 4.59 13.92
CA MET A 283 16.86 5.77 13.41
C MET A 283 18.38 5.61 13.47
N THR A 284 18.91 4.81 14.40
CA THR A 284 20.34 4.46 14.46
C THR A 284 20.73 3.29 13.56
N GLY A 285 19.76 2.66 12.89
CA GLY A 285 19.97 1.60 11.91
C GLY A 285 19.86 0.17 12.44
N CYS A 286 19.31 -0.02 13.64
CA CYS A 286 19.00 -1.36 14.13
C CYS A 286 17.90 -2.04 13.29
N ASP A 287 17.82 -3.37 13.38
CA ASP A 287 16.78 -4.14 12.70
C ASP A 287 15.38 -3.75 13.19
N SER A 288 14.51 -3.39 12.25
CA SER A 288 13.14 -2.97 12.51
C SER A 288 12.12 -4.12 12.48
N SER A 289 12.54 -5.36 12.22
CA SER A 289 11.65 -6.53 12.07
C SER A 289 10.77 -6.80 13.30
N LYS A 290 11.28 -6.51 14.50
CA LYS A 290 10.60 -6.77 15.78
C LYS A 290 9.81 -5.59 16.33
N ILE A 291 9.89 -4.42 15.70
CA ILE A 291 9.17 -3.23 16.17
C ILE A 291 7.67 -3.44 15.94
N PRO A 292 6.82 -3.48 16.98
CA PRO A 292 5.40 -3.67 16.78
C PRO A 292 4.79 -2.44 16.10
N VAL A 293 4.00 -2.65 15.05
CA VAL A 293 3.24 -1.58 14.37
C VAL A 293 1.81 -2.03 14.10
N LEU A 294 0.85 -1.16 14.40
CA LEU A 294 -0.57 -1.32 14.04
C LEU A 294 -0.98 -0.15 13.14
N PRO A 295 -1.03 -0.37 11.82
CA PRO A 295 -1.30 0.72 10.90
C PRO A 295 -2.78 1.13 10.88
N SER A 296 -2.99 2.43 10.74
CA SER A 296 -4.23 3.07 10.31
C SER A 296 -3.95 3.92 9.07
N GLY A 297 -4.99 4.32 8.34
CA GLY A 297 -4.77 5.08 7.12
C GLY A 297 -5.97 5.16 6.19
N PHE A 298 -5.71 5.72 5.03
CA PHE A 298 -6.65 5.98 3.93
C PHE A 298 -6.06 5.49 2.61
#